data_AF-A0A1S0YM09-F1
#
_entry.id   AF-A0A1S0YM09-F1
#
_cell.length_a   1.000
_cell.length_b   1.000
_cell.length_c   1.000
_cell.angle_alpha   90.00
_cell.angle_beta   90.00
_cell.angle_gamma   90.00
#
_symmetry.space_group_name_H-M   'P 1'
#
loop_
_entity.id
_entity.type
_entity.pdbx_description
1 polymer ?
#
loop_
_entity_poly.entity_id
_entity_poly.type
_entity_poly.pdbx_seq_one_letter_code
_entity_poly.pdbx_strand_id
1 'polypeptide(L)'
;MGGMMAISRQGFFEIRGFDERFHTYGGEDLDFAQRARRAGFKTVWVNDPDVRMYHMWHPSTRAIVDQTAEGRATVERNRDIVYNDSSFVRNYLRWDHRPTDAPPLVTVAICTHNRADLIRESIQSVLYQTIQDFEIVVIDDGGDDNTKEVLDAFGDDRIRYYWQENAGISAARNLAAEKSRGIYTAVLDDDDLMHPRRLEWQVGGLEPGTVGNVGSFINFDDTTGELHLIVSKKPTIGTAMPKGSAPGHSTWMLRTDVIRSLKYDESLTSGVDNNIMLRLLRSGLKLSHVGKPVTLRRMHSRQVTVLDSDRQLTSASSALKFIQWRLNPGDLKNIENAAKESGEYPRTPPREEMLKEAELFLPDHLANRDLILAQPVNTSVPDVWDGHLVQAEVSIGAEGVPPVALTIVRNATFNDLVSARQAGLDFSVEARTAHKETTPSSWNQIQLLLKSAGRMIADEGLKIDFVLVKRDNASDAGNFPWSVKICAAGEVERAVVEDSDWMIFGNEYWEIENAD
;
A
#
# COMPACT_ATOMS: atom_id res chain seq x y z
N MET A 1 24.88 -7.86 20.98
CA MET A 1 25.47 -6.74 21.74
C MET A 1 25.53 -5.55 20.81
N GLY A 2 24.55 -4.64 20.88
CA GLY A 2 24.37 -3.56 19.92
C GLY A 2 25.52 -2.55 19.84
N GLY A 3 26.18 -2.30 20.98
CA GLY A 3 27.25 -1.30 21.11
C GLY A 3 28.57 -1.60 20.41
N MET A 4 28.71 -2.73 19.72
CA MET A 4 29.91 -3.10 18.95
C MET A 4 29.55 -3.72 17.60
N MET A 5 28.80 -3.00 16.78
CA MET A 5 28.48 -3.42 15.42
C MET A 5 28.78 -2.29 14.44
N ALA A 6 29.29 -2.66 13.27
CA ALA A 6 29.43 -1.76 12.13
C ALA A 6 28.72 -2.40 10.92
N ILE A 7 27.96 -1.59 10.19
CA ILE A 7 27.35 -1.93 8.91
C ILE A 7 27.61 -0.76 7.96
N SER A 8 27.60 -1.00 6.65
CA SER A 8 27.61 0.10 5.70
C SER A 8 26.37 0.98 5.90
N ARG A 9 26.52 2.29 5.66
CA ARG A 9 25.38 3.23 5.71
C ARG A 9 24.25 2.81 4.78
N GLN A 10 24.59 2.31 3.59
CA GLN A 10 23.63 1.76 2.65
C GLN A 10 22.86 0.57 3.24
N GLY A 11 23.55 -0.37 3.91
CA GLY A 11 22.90 -1.50 4.54
C GLY A 11 22.00 -1.10 5.71
N PHE A 12 22.40 -0.08 6.47
CA PHE A 12 21.55 0.52 7.50
C PHE A 12 20.26 1.10 6.91
N PHE A 13 20.35 1.80 5.78
CA PHE A 13 19.18 2.34 5.08
C PHE A 13 18.30 1.25 4.45
N GLU A 14 18.89 0.19 3.88
CA GLU A 14 18.17 -0.93 3.26
C GLU A 14 17.25 -1.66 4.24
N ILE A 15 17.67 -1.83 5.50
CA ILE A 15 16.85 -2.46 6.54
C ILE A 15 16.08 -1.44 7.40
N ARG A 16 16.16 -0.15 7.06
CA ARG A 16 15.55 0.99 7.77
C ARG A 16 15.96 1.14 9.24
N GLY A 17 17.22 0.88 9.53
CA GLY A 17 17.81 1.09 10.85
C GLY A 17 17.29 0.15 11.94
N PHE A 18 17.27 0.64 13.18
CA PHE A 18 16.67 -0.05 14.32
C PHE A 18 15.14 0.01 14.23
N ASP A 19 14.48 -1.04 14.71
CA ASP A 19 13.03 -1.11 14.72
C ASP A 19 12.46 -0.18 15.81
N GLU A 20 11.65 0.80 15.42
CA GLU A 20 11.14 1.85 16.32
C GLU A 20 9.98 1.35 17.20
N ARG A 21 9.54 0.09 17.04
CA ARG A 21 8.56 -0.54 17.94
C ARG A 21 9.16 -0.86 19.33
N PHE A 22 10.49 -0.93 19.45
CA PHE A 22 11.18 -1.14 20.72
C PHE A 22 11.22 0.16 21.52
N HIS A 23 10.42 0.23 22.59
CA HIS A 23 10.32 1.39 23.49
C HIS A 23 10.95 1.13 24.87
N THR A 24 11.28 -0.13 25.19
CA THR A 24 12.03 -0.51 26.40
C THR A 24 13.20 -1.43 26.06
N TYR A 25 14.16 -1.50 26.98
CA TYR A 25 15.40 -2.24 26.84
C TYR A 25 15.20 -3.73 26.49
N GLY A 26 15.88 -4.20 25.44
CA GLY A 26 16.17 -5.61 25.20
C GLY A 26 15.62 -6.16 23.88
N GLY A 27 16.53 -6.71 23.07
CA GLY A 27 16.23 -7.45 21.84
C GLY A 27 16.44 -6.64 20.56
N GLU A 28 16.60 -5.33 20.65
CA GLU A 28 16.78 -4.42 19.52
C GLU A 28 18.05 -4.73 18.70
N ASP A 29 19.12 -5.13 19.37
CA ASP A 29 20.38 -5.51 18.74
C ASP A 29 20.30 -6.87 18.04
N LEU A 30 19.56 -7.81 18.64
CA LEU A 30 19.28 -9.13 18.07
C LEU A 30 18.36 -9.02 16.84
N ASP A 31 17.30 -8.22 16.92
CA ASP A 31 16.42 -7.92 15.77
C ASP A 31 17.25 -7.31 14.62
N PHE A 32 18.01 -6.25 14.90
CA PHE A 32 18.85 -5.60 13.90
C PHE A 32 19.81 -6.57 13.22
N ALA A 33 20.55 -7.37 14.00
CA ALA A 33 21.51 -8.34 13.45
C ALA A 33 20.82 -9.49 12.68
N GLN A 34 19.62 -9.91 13.09
CA GLN A 34 18.85 -10.91 12.36
C GLN A 34 18.34 -10.37 11.02
N ARG A 35 17.80 -9.15 11.01
CA ARG A 35 17.33 -8.50 9.77
C ARG A 35 18.46 -8.22 8.80
N ALA A 36 19.61 -7.75 9.27
CA ALA A 36 20.79 -7.60 8.43
C ALA A 36 21.17 -8.94 7.76
N ARG A 37 21.18 -10.05 8.50
CA ARG A 37 21.44 -11.38 7.92
C ARG A 37 20.37 -11.80 6.90
N ARG A 38 19.09 -11.56 7.20
CA ARG A 38 17.97 -11.85 6.29
C ARG A 38 18.04 -11.03 5.00
N ALA A 39 18.48 -9.78 5.08
CA ALA A 39 18.75 -8.91 3.93
C ALA A 39 20.01 -9.33 3.13
N GLY A 40 20.74 -10.34 3.58
CA GLY A 40 21.91 -10.89 2.88
C GLY A 40 23.26 -10.35 3.37
N PHE A 41 23.30 -9.51 4.41
CA PHE A 41 24.56 -9.05 5.00
C PHE A 41 25.24 -10.17 5.77
N LYS A 42 26.55 -10.37 5.51
CA LYS A 42 27.37 -11.31 6.27
C LYS A 42 27.83 -10.66 7.57
N THR A 43 27.58 -11.34 8.69
CA THR A 43 28.16 -10.95 9.97
C THR A 43 29.58 -11.47 10.06
N VAL A 44 30.54 -10.58 10.26
CA VAL A 44 31.96 -10.91 10.45
C VAL A 44 32.35 -10.55 11.87
N TRP A 45 32.92 -11.51 12.59
CA TRP A 45 33.48 -11.26 13.92
C TRP A 45 34.90 -10.73 13.78
N VAL A 46 35.16 -9.53 14.29
CA VAL A 46 36.50 -8.93 14.32
C VAL A 46 37.19 -9.35 15.60
N ASN A 47 38.14 -10.28 15.51
CA ASN A 47 38.96 -10.72 16.63
C ASN A 47 40.27 -9.95 16.68
N ASP A 48 40.18 -8.65 16.95
CA ASP A 48 41.33 -7.74 17.05
C ASP A 48 41.39 -7.17 18.48
N PRO A 49 42.52 -7.29 19.19
CA PRO A 49 42.67 -6.71 20.52
C PRO A 49 42.49 -5.19 20.57
N ASP A 50 42.77 -4.48 19.47
CA ASP A 50 42.70 -3.02 19.40
C ASP A 50 41.28 -2.48 19.20
N VAL A 51 40.32 -3.35 18.86
CA VAL A 51 38.90 -3.00 18.60
C VAL A 51 37.99 -3.42 19.77
N ARG A 52 38.57 -3.74 20.93
CA ARG A 52 37.81 -4.16 22.12
C ARG A 52 37.15 -2.98 22.82
N MET A 53 35.86 -3.11 23.11
CA MET A 53 35.14 -2.17 23.99
C MET A 53 35.23 -2.62 25.44
N TYR A 54 35.44 -1.66 26.35
CA TYR A 54 35.34 -1.89 27.79
C TYR A 54 33.92 -1.56 28.25
N HIS A 55 33.14 -2.58 28.60
CA HIS A 55 31.80 -2.38 29.15
C HIS A 55 31.90 -1.93 30.60
N MET A 56 31.39 -0.72 30.89
CA MET A 56 31.29 -0.24 32.27
C MET A 56 30.24 -1.04 33.03
N TRP A 57 30.61 -1.57 34.19
CA TRP A 57 29.69 -2.36 34.99
C TRP A 57 28.54 -1.50 35.52
N HIS A 58 27.32 -2.04 35.42
CA HIS A 58 26.12 -1.52 36.05
C HIS A 58 25.23 -2.70 36.49
N PRO A 59 24.31 -2.51 37.45
CA PRO A 59 23.31 -3.51 37.81
C PRO A 59 22.45 -3.92 36.61
N SER A 60 21.99 -5.18 36.58
CA SER A 60 21.19 -5.70 35.47
C SER A 60 19.86 -4.96 35.33
N THR A 61 19.68 -4.25 34.21
CA THR A 61 18.42 -3.60 33.84
C THR A 61 17.27 -4.60 33.75
N ARG A 62 17.55 -5.83 33.30
CA ARG A 62 16.54 -6.90 33.16
C ARG A 62 15.98 -7.35 34.50
N ALA A 63 16.83 -7.41 35.53
CA ALA A 63 16.41 -7.77 36.88
C ALA A 63 15.47 -6.72 37.52
N ILE A 64 15.42 -5.51 36.97
CA ILE A 64 14.54 -4.41 37.39
C ILE A 64 13.22 -4.47 36.59
N VAL A 65 13.30 -4.68 35.28
CA VAL A 65 12.12 -4.76 34.38
C VAL A 65 11.22 -5.95 34.73
N ASP A 66 11.78 -7.13 35.01
CA ASP A 66 11.01 -8.35 35.31
C ASP A 66 10.18 -8.27 36.61
N GLN A 67 10.43 -7.27 37.45
CA GLN A 67 9.72 -7.06 38.73
C GLN A 67 8.28 -6.56 38.52
N THR A 68 7.98 -5.94 37.37
CA THR A 68 6.66 -5.36 37.08
C THR A 68 5.91 -6.20 36.04
N ALA A 69 4.57 -6.16 36.09
CA ALA A 69 3.74 -6.84 35.08
C ALA A 69 3.91 -6.21 33.69
N GLU A 70 3.98 -4.88 33.63
CA GLU A 70 4.24 -4.11 32.40
C GLU A 70 5.60 -4.46 31.78
N GLY A 71 6.65 -4.58 32.61
CA GLY A 71 7.97 -4.98 32.15
C GLY A 71 7.98 -6.38 31.53
N ARG A 72 7.29 -7.35 32.15
CA ARG A 72 7.15 -8.70 31.58
C ARG A 72 6.39 -8.71 30.26
N ALA A 73 5.28 -7.97 30.17
CA ALA A 73 4.51 -7.85 28.93
C ALA A 73 5.35 -7.21 27.80
N THR A 74 6.19 -6.24 28.15
CA THR A 74 7.07 -5.59 27.16
C THR A 74 8.18 -6.52 26.68
N VAL A 75 8.76 -7.32 27.57
CA VAL A 75 9.73 -8.37 27.19
C VAL A 75 9.10 -9.40 26.24
N GLU A 76 7.86 -9.80 26.48
CA GLU A 76 7.13 -10.71 25.61
C GLU A 76 6.88 -10.10 24.22
N ARG A 77 6.41 -8.84 24.16
CA ARG A 77 6.27 -8.08 22.91
C ARG A 77 7.59 -7.97 22.14
N ASN A 78 8.69 -7.64 22.82
CA ASN A 78 10.01 -7.55 22.20
C ASN A 78 10.46 -8.91 21.64
N ARG A 79 10.18 -10.00 22.37
CA ARG A 79 10.47 -11.36 21.88
C ARG A 79 9.65 -11.68 20.64
N ASP A 80 8.37 -11.34 20.61
CA ASP A 80 7.51 -11.54 19.45
C ASP A 80 8.08 -10.83 18.21
N ILE A 81 8.47 -9.55 18.36
CA ILE A 81 9.12 -8.79 17.28
C ILE A 81 10.40 -9.48 16.78
N VAL A 82 11.28 -9.93 17.69
CA VAL A 82 12.56 -10.54 17.31
C VAL A 82 12.37 -11.89 16.61
N TYR A 83 11.47 -12.72 17.11
CA TYR A 83 11.42 -14.15 16.75
C TYR A 83 10.27 -14.52 15.80
N ASN A 84 9.16 -13.79 15.80
CA ASN A 84 7.99 -14.12 14.99
C ASN A 84 7.83 -13.22 13.75
N ASP A 85 8.40 -12.02 13.77
CA ASP A 85 8.39 -11.14 12.61
C ASP A 85 9.61 -11.41 11.72
N SER A 86 9.36 -12.07 10.59
CA SER A 86 10.39 -12.52 9.64
C SER A 86 10.87 -11.44 8.67
N SER A 87 10.18 -10.30 8.58
CA SER A 87 10.55 -9.23 7.65
C SER A 87 11.89 -8.59 8.05
N PHE A 88 12.59 -8.05 7.05
CA PHE A 88 13.92 -7.45 7.26
C PHE A 88 13.96 -5.94 6.97
N VAL A 89 12.93 -5.40 6.32
CA VAL A 89 12.74 -3.96 6.15
C VAL A 89 11.76 -3.50 7.24
N ARG A 90 12.19 -2.60 8.13
CA ARG A 90 11.37 -2.03 9.21
C ARG A 90 10.88 -0.63 8.87
N ASN A 91 10.07 -0.05 9.76
CA ASN A 91 9.73 1.38 9.74
C ASN A 91 9.25 1.87 8.35
N TYR A 92 8.53 1.02 7.61
CA TYR A 92 8.17 1.33 6.22
C TYR A 92 6.81 2.04 6.09
N LEU A 93 5.93 1.88 7.07
CA LEU A 93 4.72 2.69 7.21
C LEU A 93 5.05 4.07 7.75
N ARG A 94 5.90 4.12 8.78
CA ARG A 94 6.37 5.34 9.44
C ARG A 94 7.80 5.13 9.92
N TRP A 95 8.66 6.13 9.70
CA TRP A 95 10.05 6.15 10.13
C TRP A 95 10.32 7.45 10.87
N ASP A 96 10.04 7.47 12.17
CA ASP A 96 10.07 8.68 13.01
C ASP A 96 11.47 9.29 13.10
N HIS A 97 12.51 8.45 13.10
CA HIS A 97 13.90 8.88 13.17
C HIS A 97 14.64 8.65 11.84
N ARG A 98 13.96 8.93 10.72
CA ARG A 98 14.53 8.86 9.36
C ARG A 98 15.69 9.85 9.19
N PRO A 99 16.91 9.39 8.82
CA PRO A 99 18.02 10.28 8.49
C PRO A 99 17.69 11.16 7.27
N THR A 100 18.13 12.41 7.29
CA THR A 100 17.81 13.42 6.26
C THR A 100 18.35 13.04 4.88
N ASP A 101 19.43 12.29 4.82
CA ASP A 101 20.05 11.80 3.59
C ASP A 101 19.63 10.37 3.21
N ALA A 102 18.70 9.75 3.95
CA ALA A 102 18.18 8.44 3.59
C ALA A 102 17.46 8.53 2.23
N PRO A 103 17.74 7.61 1.28
CA PRO A 103 16.99 7.55 0.04
C PRO A 103 15.53 7.19 0.32
N PRO A 104 14.59 7.52 -0.59
CA PRO A 104 13.25 6.95 -0.56
C PRO A 104 13.33 5.42 -0.50
N LEU A 105 12.35 4.74 0.09
CA LEU A 105 12.36 3.28 0.02
C LEU A 105 12.00 2.78 -1.37
N VAL A 106 10.97 3.38 -1.97
CA VAL A 106 10.46 2.97 -3.27
C VAL A 106 10.47 4.15 -4.24
N THR A 107 10.97 3.94 -5.45
CA THR A 107 10.62 4.77 -6.61
C THR A 107 9.47 4.09 -7.34
N VAL A 108 8.38 4.80 -7.59
CA VAL A 108 7.39 4.36 -8.58
C VAL A 108 7.79 4.93 -9.93
N ALA A 109 8.15 4.06 -10.87
CA ALA A 109 8.61 4.43 -12.19
C ALA A 109 7.46 4.29 -13.19
N ILE A 110 7.12 5.41 -13.83
CA ILE A 110 6.06 5.52 -14.86
C ILE A 110 6.71 6.04 -16.14
N CYS A 111 6.42 5.41 -17.26
CA CYS A 111 6.83 5.88 -18.58
C CYS A 111 5.57 6.21 -19.38
N THR A 112 5.56 7.37 -20.03
CA THR A 112 4.38 7.89 -20.70
C THR A 112 4.71 8.46 -22.08
N HIS A 113 3.69 8.47 -22.95
CA HIS A 113 3.74 9.11 -24.26
C HIS A 113 2.31 9.47 -24.67
N ASN A 114 1.96 10.75 -24.58
CA ASN A 114 0.66 11.30 -24.96
C ASN A 114 -0.54 10.65 -24.27
N ARG A 115 -0.50 10.61 -22.93
CA ARG A 115 -1.57 10.06 -22.06
C ARG A 115 -1.96 10.97 -20.91
N ALA A 116 -1.94 12.29 -21.11
CA ALA A 116 -2.34 13.27 -20.10
C ALA A 116 -3.73 12.99 -19.50
N ASP A 117 -4.63 12.37 -20.27
CA ASP A 117 -5.98 12.03 -19.85
C ASP A 117 -6.07 10.82 -18.90
N LEU A 118 -5.07 9.93 -18.90
CA LEU A 118 -5.06 8.71 -18.07
C LEU A 118 -4.09 8.80 -16.89
N ILE A 119 -2.94 9.46 -17.10
CA ILE A 119 -1.84 9.48 -16.11
C ILE A 119 -2.25 10.13 -14.78
N ARG A 120 -3.24 11.03 -14.79
CA ARG A 120 -3.78 11.66 -13.57
C ARG A 120 -4.22 10.61 -12.55
N GLU A 121 -5.02 9.63 -12.98
CA GLU A 121 -5.56 8.60 -12.09
C GLU A 121 -4.45 7.64 -11.63
N SER A 122 -3.49 7.33 -12.50
CA SER A 122 -2.30 6.57 -12.14
C SER A 122 -1.52 7.28 -11.03
N ILE A 123 -1.23 8.58 -11.16
CA ILE A 123 -0.51 9.36 -10.14
C ILE A 123 -1.30 9.40 -8.82
N GLN A 124 -2.60 9.65 -8.87
CA GLN A 124 -3.45 9.62 -7.66
C GLN A 124 -3.36 8.26 -6.94
N SER A 125 -3.36 7.15 -7.69
CA SER A 125 -3.23 5.81 -7.10
C SER A 125 -1.88 5.58 -6.39
N VAL A 126 -0.83 6.26 -6.84
CA VAL A 126 0.49 6.24 -6.19
C VAL A 126 0.50 7.14 -4.95
N LEU A 127 -0.05 8.35 -5.05
CA LEU A 127 -0.11 9.29 -3.93
C LEU A 127 -0.92 8.74 -2.75
N TYR A 128 -1.92 7.89 -3.04
CA TYR A 128 -2.78 7.24 -2.06
C TYR A 128 -2.16 6.03 -1.34
N GLN A 129 -0.94 5.59 -1.71
CA GLN A 129 -0.32 4.38 -1.12
C GLN A 129 -0.21 4.45 0.42
N THR A 130 -0.38 3.32 1.10
CA THR A 130 -0.24 3.28 2.57
C THR A 130 1.20 3.55 3.05
N ILE A 131 2.21 3.21 2.23
CA ILE A 131 3.58 3.68 2.42
C ILE A 131 3.70 5.07 1.82
N GLN A 132 4.21 6.04 2.60
CA GLN A 132 4.43 7.43 2.14
C GLN A 132 5.91 7.77 1.86
N ASP A 133 6.85 6.89 2.22
CA ASP A 133 8.29 7.04 1.92
C ASP A 133 8.63 6.50 0.51
N PHE A 134 8.18 7.23 -0.49
CA PHE A 134 8.42 6.97 -1.90
C PHE A 134 8.73 8.25 -2.68
N GLU A 135 9.17 8.08 -3.93
CA GLU A 135 9.14 9.11 -4.95
C GLU A 135 8.47 8.58 -6.22
N ILE A 136 8.05 9.47 -7.11
CA ILE A 136 7.49 9.13 -8.42
C ILE A 136 8.44 9.68 -9.48
N VAL A 137 8.90 8.81 -10.37
CA VAL A 137 9.69 9.20 -11.54
C VAL A 137 8.84 8.96 -12.78
N VAL A 138 8.53 10.05 -13.49
CA VAL A 138 7.80 10.01 -14.75
C VAL A 138 8.77 10.33 -15.87
N ILE A 139 8.90 9.42 -16.83
CA ILE A 139 9.64 9.64 -18.07
C ILE A 139 8.64 9.81 -19.21
N ASP A 140 8.65 10.97 -19.83
CA ASP A 140 7.87 11.27 -21.02
C ASP A 140 8.73 11.06 -22.27
N ASP A 141 8.38 10.04 -23.06
CA ASP A 141 9.15 9.56 -24.20
C ASP A 141 8.75 10.28 -25.50
N GLY A 142 8.92 11.60 -25.50
CA GLY A 142 8.66 12.46 -26.66
C GLY A 142 7.19 12.80 -26.86
N GLY A 143 6.42 12.90 -25.77
CA GLY A 143 5.06 13.43 -25.81
C GLY A 143 5.02 14.94 -26.13
N ASP A 144 3.88 15.36 -26.67
CA ASP A 144 3.55 16.73 -27.07
C ASP A 144 2.17 17.20 -26.56
N ASP A 145 1.51 16.40 -25.73
CA ASP A 145 0.28 16.77 -25.04
C ASP A 145 0.55 17.56 -23.73
N ASN A 146 -0.50 17.81 -22.95
CA ASN A 146 -0.42 18.55 -21.70
C ASN A 146 -0.04 17.70 -20.47
N THR A 147 0.70 16.60 -20.66
CA THR A 147 1.10 15.70 -19.56
C THR A 147 1.86 16.44 -18.47
N LYS A 148 2.81 17.30 -18.83
CA LYS A 148 3.59 18.06 -17.85
C LYS A 148 2.70 18.96 -16.98
N GLU A 149 1.76 19.68 -17.58
CA GLU A 149 0.83 20.55 -16.86
C GLU A 149 -0.08 19.74 -15.93
N VAL A 150 -0.52 18.55 -16.35
CA VAL A 150 -1.30 17.64 -15.49
C VAL A 150 -0.49 17.21 -14.26
N LEU A 151 0.80 16.91 -14.42
CA LEU A 151 1.69 16.51 -13.33
C LEU A 151 2.03 17.67 -12.39
N ASP A 152 2.34 18.85 -12.95
CA ASP A 152 2.67 20.05 -12.17
C ASP A 152 1.48 20.49 -11.30
N ALA A 153 0.24 20.26 -11.75
CA ALA A 153 -0.97 20.61 -11.02
C ALA A 153 -1.16 19.86 -9.68
N PHE A 154 -0.44 18.75 -9.46
CA PHE A 154 -0.45 18.06 -8.16
C PHE A 154 0.32 18.81 -7.07
N GLY A 155 1.32 19.62 -7.43
CA GLY A 155 2.13 20.36 -6.45
C GLY A 155 2.89 19.47 -5.45
N ASP A 156 3.10 18.19 -5.75
CA ASP A 156 3.77 17.23 -4.85
C ASP A 156 5.25 17.06 -5.26
N ASP A 157 6.17 17.48 -4.38
CA ASP A 157 7.62 17.45 -4.59
C ASP A 157 8.20 16.04 -4.80
N ARG A 158 7.42 14.98 -4.51
CA ARG A 158 7.81 13.60 -4.79
C ARG A 158 7.71 13.25 -6.26
N ILE A 159 6.97 14.03 -7.07
CA ILE A 159 6.81 13.82 -8.51
C ILE A 159 7.98 14.46 -9.26
N ARG A 160 8.73 13.64 -9.98
CA ARG A 160 9.88 14.06 -10.78
C ARG A 160 9.66 13.69 -12.24
N TYR A 161 9.37 14.69 -13.04
CA TYR A 161 9.14 14.57 -14.48
C TYR A 161 10.43 14.79 -15.27
N TYR A 162 10.66 13.95 -16.27
CA TYR A 162 11.74 14.08 -17.25
C TYR A 162 11.18 13.85 -18.64
N TRP A 163 11.39 14.80 -19.53
CA TRP A 163 11.11 14.63 -20.96
C TRP A 163 12.37 14.18 -21.68
N GLN A 164 12.22 13.28 -22.64
CA GLN A 164 13.26 12.91 -23.61
C GLN A 164 12.70 12.89 -25.03
N GLU A 165 13.58 12.95 -26.03
CA GLU A 165 13.17 12.65 -27.40
C GLU A 165 12.75 11.17 -27.50
N ASN A 166 11.72 10.86 -28.30
CA ASN A 166 11.17 9.51 -28.43
C ASN A 166 12.27 8.50 -28.79
N ALA A 167 12.59 7.62 -27.85
CA ALA A 167 13.60 6.58 -27.98
C ALA A 167 13.04 5.17 -27.69
N GLY A 168 11.73 5.07 -27.47
CA GLY A 168 11.02 3.84 -27.21
C GLY A 168 10.99 3.45 -25.74
N ILE A 169 10.03 2.59 -25.40
CA ILE A 169 9.69 2.20 -24.02
C ILE A 169 10.88 1.60 -23.24
N SER A 170 11.78 0.88 -23.89
CA SER A 170 12.99 0.33 -23.24
C SER A 170 13.95 1.43 -22.81
N ALA A 171 14.18 2.44 -23.66
CA ALA A 171 15.04 3.58 -23.35
C ALA A 171 14.43 4.42 -22.22
N ALA A 172 13.13 4.70 -22.31
CA ALA A 172 12.39 5.40 -21.26
C ALA A 172 12.47 4.67 -19.91
N ARG A 173 12.29 3.33 -19.88
CA ARG A 173 12.41 2.52 -18.65
C ARG A 173 13.84 2.46 -18.11
N ASN A 174 14.85 2.42 -18.98
CA ASN A 174 16.25 2.53 -18.58
C ASN A 174 16.55 3.89 -17.95
N LEU A 175 16.04 4.98 -18.53
CA LEU A 175 16.18 6.32 -17.95
C LEU A 175 15.45 6.42 -16.61
N ALA A 176 14.24 5.84 -16.50
CA ALA A 176 13.50 5.80 -15.25
C ALA A 176 14.34 5.13 -14.14
N ALA A 177 14.88 3.94 -14.42
CA ALA A 177 15.76 3.23 -13.50
C ALA A 177 17.02 4.03 -13.14
N GLU A 178 17.60 4.78 -14.09
CA GLU A 178 18.71 5.69 -13.82
C GLU A 178 18.31 6.81 -12.84
N LYS A 179 17.12 7.43 -13.02
CA LYS A 179 16.65 8.55 -12.19
C LYS A 179 16.07 8.13 -10.82
N SER A 180 15.74 6.85 -10.63
CA SER A 180 15.26 6.29 -9.36
C SER A 180 16.27 6.43 -8.22
N ARG A 181 15.95 7.14 -7.15
CA ARG A 181 16.74 7.19 -5.92
C ARG A 181 16.32 6.13 -4.92
N GLY A 182 15.14 5.53 -5.10
CA GLY A 182 14.59 4.49 -4.25
C GLY A 182 15.46 3.24 -4.15
N ILE A 183 15.43 2.58 -2.99
CA ILE A 183 16.09 1.27 -2.80
C ILE A 183 15.47 0.23 -3.72
N TYR A 184 14.14 0.25 -3.80
CA TYR A 184 13.34 -0.54 -4.73
C TYR A 184 12.70 0.37 -5.78
N THR A 185 12.45 -0.18 -6.97
CA THR A 185 11.66 0.45 -8.02
C THR A 185 10.43 -0.42 -8.26
N ALA A 186 9.25 0.16 -8.07
CA ALA A 186 7.97 -0.42 -8.47
C ALA A 186 7.58 0.15 -9.84
N VAL A 187 7.23 -0.72 -10.78
CA VAL A 187 6.84 -0.28 -12.13
C VAL A 187 5.33 -0.11 -12.23
N LEU A 188 4.88 0.95 -12.87
CA LEU A 188 3.48 1.20 -13.17
C LEU A 188 3.37 1.77 -14.59
N ASP A 189 2.50 1.18 -15.41
CA ASP A 189 2.14 1.77 -16.70
C ASP A 189 1.18 2.95 -16.46
N ASP A 190 1.26 3.98 -17.31
CA ASP A 190 0.62 5.30 -17.16
C ASP A 190 -0.90 5.33 -17.39
N ASP A 191 -1.51 4.19 -17.67
CA ASP A 191 -2.95 3.96 -17.83
C ASP A 191 -3.55 3.04 -16.75
N ASP A 192 -2.71 2.48 -15.87
CA ASP A 192 -3.08 1.54 -14.82
C ASP A 192 -3.11 2.19 -13.42
N LEU A 193 -3.76 1.53 -12.47
CA LEU A 193 -3.85 1.98 -11.07
C LEU A 193 -3.11 1.03 -10.13
N MET A 194 -2.45 1.57 -9.11
CA MET A 194 -1.91 0.78 -8.00
C MET A 194 -3.01 0.48 -6.99
N HIS A 195 -3.06 -0.77 -6.54
CA HIS A 195 -3.83 -1.11 -5.34
C HIS A 195 -3.29 -0.27 -4.16
N PRO A 196 -4.13 0.31 -3.28
CA PRO A 196 -3.69 1.22 -2.22
C PRO A 196 -2.62 0.67 -1.26
N ARG A 197 -2.65 -0.66 -1.09
CA ARG A 197 -1.73 -1.40 -0.21
C ARG A 197 -0.59 -2.08 -0.96
N ARG A 198 -0.41 -1.79 -2.27
CA ARG A 198 0.61 -2.44 -3.10
C ARG A 198 1.99 -2.33 -2.47
N LEU A 199 2.44 -1.11 -2.15
CA LEU A 199 3.79 -0.93 -1.60
C LEU A 199 3.96 -1.62 -0.25
N GLU A 200 2.96 -1.56 0.62
CA GLU A 200 2.97 -2.26 1.91
C GLU A 200 3.09 -3.78 1.74
N TRP A 201 2.27 -4.38 0.88
CA TRP A 201 2.31 -5.82 0.61
C TRP A 201 3.62 -6.24 -0.03
N GLN A 202 4.16 -5.43 -0.95
CA GLN A 202 5.42 -5.73 -1.62
C GLN A 202 6.60 -5.56 -0.68
N VAL A 203 6.66 -4.54 0.16
CA VAL A 203 7.75 -4.37 1.12
C VAL A 203 7.69 -5.43 2.23
N GLY A 204 6.49 -5.68 2.79
CA GLY A 204 6.30 -6.71 3.81
C GLY A 204 6.48 -8.15 3.28
N GLY A 205 6.26 -8.37 1.99
CA GLY A 205 6.41 -9.65 1.31
C GLY A 205 7.80 -9.94 0.73
N LEU A 206 8.81 -9.13 1.08
CA LEU A 206 10.20 -9.40 0.73
C LEU A 206 10.71 -10.63 1.51
N GLU A 207 11.26 -11.60 0.78
CA GLU A 207 11.82 -12.82 1.36
C GLU A 207 13.36 -12.77 1.35
N PRO A 208 14.03 -13.35 2.36
CA PRO A 208 15.49 -13.43 2.38
C PRO A 208 16.07 -14.03 1.09
N GLY A 209 17.03 -13.33 0.49
CA GLY A 209 17.70 -13.77 -0.74
C GLY A 209 16.93 -13.51 -2.03
N THR A 210 15.80 -12.79 -1.99
CA THR A 210 15.15 -12.26 -3.20
C THR A 210 15.62 -10.85 -3.51
N VAL A 211 15.57 -10.48 -4.79
CA VAL A 211 15.89 -9.12 -5.25
C VAL A 211 14.65 -8.23 -5.36
N GLY A 212 13.51 -8.71 -4.88
CA GLY A 212 12.21 -8.09 -5.07
C GLY A 212 11.10 -9.12 -5.14
N ASN A 213 9.95 -8.68 -5.61
CA ASN A 213 8.78 -9.52 -5.78
C ASN A 213 7.86 -9.02 -6.89
N VAL A 214 6.87 -9.86 -7.17
CA VAL A 214 5.78 -9.55 -8.10
C VAL A 214 4.45 -9.81 -7.41
N GLY A 215 3.38 -9.27 -7.99
CA GLY A 215 2.01 -9.59 -7.60
C GLY A 215 1.16 -10.06 -8.77
N SER A 216 -0.12 -10.27 -8.44
CA SER A 216 -1.19 -10.48 -9.41
C SER A 216 -1.76 -9.14 -9.87
N PHE A 217 -2.70 -9.15 -10.80
CA PHE A 217 -3.43 -7.95 -11.20
C PHE A 217 -4.90 -8.26 -11.46
N ILE A 218 -5.74 -7.23 -11.43
CA ILE A 218 -7.16 -7.29 -11.78
C ILE A 218 -7.33 -6.48 -13.05
N ASN A 219 -7.91 -7.06 -14.09
CA ASN A 219 -8.42 -6.26 -15.20
C ASN A 219 -9.71 -5.58 -14.76
N PHE A 220 -9.89 -4.30 -15.06
CA PHE A 220 -11.18 -3.64 -14.97
C PHE A 220 -11.57 -3.05 -16.33
N ASP A 221 -12.84 -3.20 -16.70
CA ASP A 221 -13.39 -2.53 -17.88
C ASP A 221 -13.67 -1.06 -17.54
N ASP A 222 -13.10 -0.14 -18.33
CA ASP A 222 -13.17 1.30 -18.04
C ASP A 222 -14.57 1.91 -18.27
N THR A 223 -15.49 1.15 -18.89
CA THR A 223 -16.86 1.57 -19.16
C THR A 223 -17.84 0.92 -18.18
N THR A 224 -17.70 -0.39 -17.93
CA THR A 224 -18.67 -1.15 -17.12
C THR A 224 -18.22 -1.33 -15.68
N GLY A 225 -16.92 -1.19 -15.38
CA GLY A 225 -16.34 -1.53 -14.08
C GLY A 225 -16.18 -3.02 -13.83
N GLU A 226 -16.46 -3.90 -14.81
CA GLU A 226 -16.35 -5.35 -14.64
C GLU A 226 -14.92 -5.76 -14.27
N LEU A 227 -14.78 -6.54 -13.20
CA LEU A 227 -13.49 -6.98 -12.68
C LEU A 227 -13.17 -8.44 -13.02
N HIS A 228 -11.96 -8.65 -13.54
CA HIS A 228 -11.42 -9.98 -13.79
C HIS A 228 -10.02 -10.15 -13.17
N LEU A 229 -9.97 -10.84 -12.03
CA LEU A 229 -8.72 -11.20 -11.34
C LEU A 229 -7.88 -12.18 -12.17
N ILE A 230 -6.60 -11.85 -12.35
CA ILE A 230 -5.59 -12.72 -12.96
C ILE A 230 -4.50 -13.03 -11.94
N VAL A 231 -4.49 -14.26 -11.45
CA VAL A 231 -3.46 -14.74 -10.51
C VAL A 231 -2.22 -15.15 -11.29
N SER A 232 -1.12 -14.42 -11.09
CA SER A 232 0.15 -14.75 -11.73
C SER A 232 0.82 -15.96 -11.06
N LYS A 233 1.54 -16.75 -11.86
CA LYS A 233 2.42 -17.81 -11.33
C LYS A 233 3.61 -17.18 -10.59
N LYS A 234 4.19 -17.94 -9.66
CA LYS A 234 5.47 -17.56 -9.04
C LYS A 234 6.54 -17.39 -10.14
N PRO A 235 7.32 -16.30 -10.15
CA PRO A 235 8.35 -16.07 -11.16
C PRO A 235 9.59 -16.92 -10.86
N THR A 236 9.61 -18.16 -11.33
CA THR A 236 10.74 -19.07 -11.17
C THR A 236 11.22 -19.57 -12.53
N ILE A 237 12.45 -20.09 -12.57
CA ILE A 237 12.95 -20.81 -13.74
C ILE A 237 11.98 -21.94 -14.15
N GLY A 238 11.40 -22.65 -13.18
CA GLY A 238 10.47 -23.74 -13.42
C GLY A 238 9.19 -23.31 -14.14
N THR A 239 8.61 -22.17 -13.75
CA THR A 239 7.37 -21.65 -14.35
C THR A 239 7.62 -20.92 -15.67
N ALA A 240 8.79 -20.29 -15.82
CA ALA A 240 9.16 -19.56 -17.02
C ALA A 240 9.65 -20.50 -18.15
N MET A 241 10.39 -21.57 -17.85
CA MET A 241 11.05 -22.41 -18.86
C MET A 241 10.12 -23.01 -19.95
N PRO A 242 8.88 -23.45 -19.64
CA PRO A 242 8.03 -24.12 -20.64
C PRO A 242 7.53 -23.18 -21.74
N LYS A 243 7.24 -21.91 -21.42
CA LYS A 243 6.57 -20.97 -22.33
C LYS A 243 7.25 -19.61 -22.44
N GLY A 244 8.31 -19.35 -21.67
CA GLY A 244 8.94 -18.04 -21.57
C GLY A 244 7.96 -17.02 -21.02
N SER A 245 7.13 -17.40 -20.05
CA SER A 245 6.15 -16.51 -19.46
C SER A 245 6.77 -15.67 -18.34
N ALA A 246 6.48 -14.38 -18.34
CA ALA A 246 6.79 -13.45 -17.26
C ALA A 246 5.48 -12.95 -16.60
N PRO A 247 5.51 -12.59 -15.31
CA PRO A 247 4.40 -11.86 -14.70
C PRO A 247 4.25 -10.48 -15.33
N GLY A 248 3.04 -9.93 -15.32
CA GLY A 248 2.75 -8.62 -15.91
C GLY A 248 3.66 -7.53 -15.35
N HIS A 249 4.19 -6.67 -16.22
CA HIS A 249 5.25 -5.73 -15.87
C HIS A 249 4.88 -4.76 -14.74
N SER A 250 3.67 -4.20 -14.80
CA SER A 250 3.13 -3.30 -13.78
C SER A 250 2.95 -3.95 -12.40
N THR A 251 3.22 -5.25 -12.22
CA THR A 251 3.14 -5.89 -10.89
C THR A 251 4.47 -5.98 -10.16
N TRP A 252 5.55 -5.51 -10.77
CA TRP A 252 6.90 -5.74 -10.25
C TRP A 252 7.31 -4.68 -9.22
N MET A 253 8.04 -5.12 -8.19
CA MET A 253 8.87 -4.27 -7.35
C MET A 253 10.22 -4.95 -7.17
N LEU A 254 11.26 -4.36 -7.74
CA LEU A 254 12.62 -4.92 -7.77
C LEU A 254 13.61 -3.95 -7.13
N ARG A 255 14.73 -4.45 -6.63
CA ARG A 255 15.85 -3.58 -6.24
C ARG A 255 16.27 -2.73 -7.45
N THR A 256 16.42 -1.43 -7.22
CA THR A 256 16.73 -0.46 -8.28
C THR A 256 18.08 -0.76 -8.95
N ASP A 257 19.07 -1.20 -8.17
CA ASP A 257 20.40 -1.55 -8.69
C ASP A 257 20.39 -2.78 -9.61
N VAL A 258 19.48 -3.73 -9.37
CA VAL A 258 19.27 -4.90 -10.24
C VAL A 258 18.69 -4.48 -11.59
N ILE A 259 17.69 -3.60 -11.61
CA ILE A 259 17.14 -3.08 -12.87
C ILE A 259 18.22 -2.34 -13.67
N ARG A 260 19.00 -1.47 -13.01
CA ARG A 260 20.11 -0.72 -13.64
C ARG A 260 21.20 -1.62 -14.21
N SER A 261 21.50 -2.72 -13.53
CA SER A 261 22.52 -3.68 -13.94
C SER A 261 22.06 -4.51 -15.13
N LEU A 262 20.82 -5.01 -15.10
CA LEU A 262 20.28 -5.82 -16.18
C LEU A 262 19.93 -5.00 -17.42
N LYS A 263 19.30 -3.83 -17.22
CA LYS A 263 18.73 -2.95 -18.27
C LYS A 263 17.69 -3.63 -19.17
N TYR A 264 16.74 -2.83 -19.64
CA TYR A 264 15.88 -3.19 -20.76
C TYR A 264 16.70 -3.17 -22.05
N ASP A 265 16.39 -4.07 -22.98
CA ASP A 265 17.02 -4.13 -24.29
C ASP A 265 16.36 -3.09 -25.22
N GLU A 266 17.08 -2.03 -25.52
CA GLU A 266 16.62 -0.91 -26.36
C GLU A 266 16.45 -1.30 -27.84
N SER A 267 16.94 -2.47 -28.26
CA SER A 267 16.67 -2.99 -29.60
C SER A 267 15.28 -3.63 -29.75
N LEU A 268 14.58 -3.87 -28.64
CA LEU A 268 13.26 -4.48 -28.62
C LEU A 268 12.15 -3.43 -28.52
N THR A 269 11.15 -3.52 -29.39
CA THR A 269 9.95 -2.66 -29.35
C THR A 269 8.76 -3.29 -28.61
N SER A 270 8.84 -4.60 -28.32
CA SER A 270 7.77 -5.36 -27.66
C SER A 270 8.37 -6.52 -26.84
N GLY A 271 7.63 -7.03 -25.84
CA GLY A 271 8.11 -8.10 -24.97
C GLY A 271 9.36 -7.76 -24.16
N VAL A 272 9.60 -6.46 -23.95
CA VAL A 272 10.80 -5.91 -23.28
C VAL A 272 10.86 -6.32 -21.81
N ASP A 273 9.69 -6.41 -21.17
CA ASP A 273 9.46 -6.92 -19.83
C ASP A 273 9.79 -8.41 -19.76
N ASN A 274 9.29 -9.20 -20.70
CA ASN A 274 9.60 -10.62 -20.75
C ASN A 274 11.12 -10.87 -20.90
N ASN A 275 11.80 -10.13 -21.78
CA ASN A 275 13.24 -10.22 -21.98
C ASN A 275 14.02 -10.04 -20.66
N ILE A 276 13.79 -8.94 -19.94
CA ILE A 276 14.53 -8.64 -18.71
C ILE A 276 14.20 -9.64 -17.58
N MET A 277 12.94 -10.09 -17.45
CA MET A 277 12.56 -11.11 -16.46
C MET A 277 13.28 -12.43 -16.71
N LEU A 278 13.30 -12.90 -17.96
CA LEU A 278 13.95 -14.17 -18.28
C LEU A 278 15.46 -14.09 -18.07
N ARG A 279 16.10 -12.93 -18.35
CA ARG A 279 17.51 -12.67 -18.02
C ARG A 279 17.76 -12.66 -16.52
N LEU A 280 16.87 -12.02 -15.74
CA LEU A 280 16.92 -12.01 -14.27
C LEU A 280 16.89 -13.44 -13.73
N LEU A 281 15.88 -14.23 -14.10
CA LEU A 281 15.74 -15.61 -13.64
C LEU A 281 16.93 -16.47 -14.07
N ARG A 282 17.41 -16.31 -15.31
CA ARG A 282 18.54 -17.07 -15.85
C ARG A 282 19.85 -16.76 -15.13
N SER A 283 20.01 -15.55 -14.58
CA SER A 283 21.16 -15.17 -13.77
C SER A 283 21.18 -15.80 -12.36
N GLY A 284 20.10 -16.49 -11.97
CA GLY A 284 19.96 -17.12 -10.66
C GLY A 284 19.41 -16.20 -9.57
N LEU A 285 19.08 -14.95 -9.91
CA LEU A 285 18.37 -14.03 -9.02
C LEU A 285 16.95 -14.55 -8.78
N LYS A 286 16.47 -14.36 -7.55
CA LYS A 286 15.18 -14.88 -7.09
C LYS A 286 14.21 -13.75 -6.78
N LEU A 287 12.93 -14.04 -6.97
CA LEU A 287 11.81 -13.15 -6.67
C LEU A 287 10.80 -13.90 -5.82
N SER A 288 10.20 -13.22 -4.86
CA SER A 288 9.00 -13.73 -4.16
C SER A 288 7.73 -13.30 -4.91
N HIS A 289 6.58 -13.83 -4.49
CA HIS A 289 5.27 -13.46 -5.04
C HIS A 289 4.31 -13.16 -3.88
N VAL A 290 3.75 -11.95 -3.84
CA VAL A 290 2.96 -11.49 -2.67
C VAL A 290 1.58 -12.13 -2.54
N GLY A 291 1.06 -12.72 -3.62
CA GLY A 291 -0.21 -13.46 -3.59
C GLY A 291 -1.45 -12.57 -3.54
N LYS A 292 -1.27 -11.29 -3.82
CA LYS A 292 -2.30 -10.24 -3.83
C LYS A 292 -2.33 -9.53 -5.20
N PRO A 293 -3.48 -9.01 -5.65
CA PRO A 293 -3.56 -8.15 -6.83
C PRO A 293 -3.00 -6.77 -6.50
N VAL A 294 -1.79 -6.49 -6.97
CA VAL A 294 -1.10 -5.23 -6.65
C VAL A 294 -1.46 -4.11 -7.62
N THR A 295 -2.00 -4.44 -8.78
CA THR A 295 -2.31 -3.49 -9.86
C THR A 295 -3.72 -3.74 -10.39
N LEU A 296 -4.45 -2.66 -10.66
CA LEU A 296 -5.70 -2.66 -11.40
C LEU A 296 -5.39 -2.19 -12.82
N ARG A 297 -5.45 -3.13 -13.77
CA ARG A 297 -5.14 -2.89 -15.17
C ARG A 297 -6.37 -2.44 -15.93
N ARG A 298 -6.31 -1.24 -16.54
CA ARG A 298 -7.45 -0.65 -17.24
C ARG A 298 -7.61 -1.26 -18.62
N MET A 299 -8.75 -1.87 -18.92
CA MET A 299 -9.07 -2.38 -20.25
C MET A 299 -9.74 -1.28 -21.09
N HIS A 300 -9.08 -0.84 -22.16
CA HIS A 300 -9.60 0.16 -23.10
C HIS A 300 -9.03 -0.03 -24.52
N SER A 301 -9.63 0.62 -25.52
CA SER A 301 -9.30 0.44 -26.95
C SER A 301 -7.92 0.92 -27.39
N ARG A 302 -7.22 1.73 -26.57
CA ARG A 302 -5.89 2.29 -26.87
C ARG A 302 -4.73 1.50 -26.24
N GLN A 303 -4.99 0.32 -25.67
CA GLN A 303 -3.95 -0.52 -25.08
C GLN A 303 -2.96 -1.02 -26.15
N VAL A 304 -1.66 -0.95 -25.83
CA VAL A 304 -0.57 -1.44 -26.71
C VAL A 304 -0.73 -2.93 -27.05
N THR A 305 -1.26 -3.73 -26.13
CA THR A 305 -1.49 -5.17 -26.32
C THR A 305 -2.45 -5.47 -27.48
N VAL A 306 -3.37 -4.56 -27.81
CA VAL A 306 -4.31 -4.70 -28.93
C VAL A 306 -3.67 -4.32 -30.27
N LEU A 307 -2.62 -3.49 -30.25
CA LEU A 307 -2.03 -2.87 -31.44
C LEU A 307 -0.80 -3.62 -32.01
N ASP A 308 -0.09 -4.44 -31.21
CA ASP A 308 1.22 -5.02 -31.61
C ASP A 308 1.39 -6.53 -31.31
N SER A 309 0.35 -7.34 -31.54
CA SER A 309 0.35 -8.78 -31.22
C SER A 309 1.44 -9.60 -31.93
N ASP A 310 1.76 -9.27 -33.19
CA ASP A 310 2.68 -10.07 -34.02
C ASP A 310 4.15 -9.90 -33.61
N ARG A 311 4.55 -8.69 -33.20
CA ARG A 311 5.91 -8.45 -32.69
C ARG A 311 6.12 -9.07 -31.31
N GLN A 312 5.08 -9.10 -30.47
CA GLN A 312 5.14 -9.77 -29.16
C GLN A 312 5.47 -11.26 -29.29
N LEU A 313 4.89 -11.95 -30.27
CA LEU A 313 5.17 -13.37 -30.53
C LEU A 313 6.64 -13.61 -30.93
N THR A 314 7.20 -12.73 -31.75
CA THR A 314 8.60 -12.84 -32.21
C THR A 314 9.59 -12.61 -31.06
N SER A 315 9.35 -11.59 -30.24
CA SER A 315 10.16 -11.27 -29.06
C SER A 315 10.06 -12.39 -28.01
N ALA A 316 8.86 -12.91 -27.76
CA ALA A 316 8.64 -14.05 -26.86
C ALA A 316 9.37 -15.31 -27.34
N SER A 317 9.34 -15.62 -28.64
CA SER A 317 10.06 -16.76 -29.22
C SER A 317 11.58 -16.64 -29.02
N SER A 318 12.13 -15.44 -29.22
CA SER A 318 13.56 -15.19 -29.04
C SER A 318 13.99 -15.30 -27.58
N ALA A 319 13.19 -14.75 -26.66
CA ALA A 319 13.45 -14.83 -25.23
C ALA A 319 13.30 -16.28 -24.69
N LEU A 320 12.36 -17.05 -25.24
CA LEU A 320 12.21 -18.48 -24.94
C LEU A 320 13.45 -19.28 -25.39
N LYS A 321 13.93 -19.04 -26.61
CA LYS A 321 15.16 -19.68 -27.11
C LYS A 321 16.37 -19.33 -26.24
N PHE A 322 16.44 -18.09 -25.76
CA PHE A 322 17.51 -17.64 -24.87
C PHE A 322 17.49 -18.40 -23.53
N ILE A 323 16.34 -18.47 -22.85
CA ILE A 323 16.27 -19.13 -21.54
C ILE A 323 16.49 -20.64 -21.62
N GLN A 324 16.10 -21.26 -22.75
CA GLN A 324 16.30 -22.68 -23.04
C GLN A 324 17.68 -23.00 -23.63
N TRP A 325 18.52 -21.99 -23.90
CA TRP A 325 19.79 -22.20 -24.56
C TRP A 325 20.70 -23.13 -23.74
N ARG A 326 21.28 -24.13 -24.42
CA ARG A 326 22.07 -25.25 -23.87
C ARG A 326 21.32 -26.25 -22.97
N LEU A 327 19.99 -26.25 -22.97
CA LEU A 327 19.21 -27.28 -22.30
C LEU A 327 18.73 -28.33 -23.30
N ASN A 328 18.81 -29.61 -22.92
CA ASN A 328 18.22 -30.70 -23.68
C ASN A 328 16.76 -30.98 -23.22
N PRO A 329 15.97 -31.75 -23.99
CA PRO A 329 14.58 -32.06 -23.62
C PRO A 329 14.42 -32.74 -22.25
N GLY A 330 15.40 -33.52 -21.80
CA GLY A 330 15.42 -34.13 -20.47
C GLY A 330 15.58 -33.08 -19.36
N ASP A 331 16.49 -32.12 -19.54
CA ASP A 331 16.68 -31.01 -18.59
C ASP A 331 15.39 -30.20 -18.43
N LEU A 332 14.74 -29.87 -19.56
CA LEU A 332 13.47 -29.13 -19.56
C LEU A 332 12.37 -29.88 -18.80
N LYS A 333 12.26 -31.19 -19.01
CA LYS A 333 11.28 -32.04 -18.32
C LYS A 333 11.55 -32.12 -16.82
N ASN A 334 12.83 -32.22 -16.41
CA ASN A 334 13.22 -32.24 -15.00
C ASN A 334 12.88 -30.91 -14.31
N ILE A 335 13.15 -29.78 -14.97
CA ILE A 335 12.80 -28.45 -14.48
C ILE A 335 11.29 -28.28 -14.32
N GLU A 336 10.51 -28.72 -15.31
CA GLU A 336 9.05 -28.65 -15.26
C GLU A 336 8.47 -29.51 -14.13
N ASN A 337 8.98 -30.73 -13.94
CA ASN A 337 8.54 -31.61 -12.86
C ASN A 337 8.84 -31.02 -11.48
N ALA A 338 10.06 -30.48 -11.29
CA ALA A 338 10.42 -29.80 -10.04
C ALA A 338 9.52 -28.59 -9.75
N ALA A 339 9.11 -27.85 -10.79
CA ALA A 339 8.18 -26.72 -10.65
C ALA A 339 6.81 -27.18 -10.13
N LYS A 340 6.25 -28.26 -10.70
CA LYS A 340 4.96 -28.82 -10.29
C LYS A 340 4.97 -29.30 -8.84
N GLU A 341 6.06 -29.93 -8.40
CA GLU A 341 6.22 -30.39 -7.02
C GLU A 341 6.28 -29.22 -6.02
N SER A 342 6.94 -28.11 -6.39
CA SER A 342 7.09 -26.92 -5.54
C SER A 342 5.86 -25.99 -5.48
N GLY A 343 4.86 -26.23 -6.34
CA GLY A 343 3.66 -25.42 -6.48
C GLY A 343 3.89 -24.12 -7.26
N GLU A 344 3.20 -24.01 -8.40
CA GLU A 344 3.40 -22.91 -9.37
C GLU A 344 2.72 -21.59 -8.99
N TYR A 345 1.71 -21.64 -8.11
CA TYR A 345 0.93 -20.47 -7.71
C TYR A 345 1.19 -20.07 -6.25
N PRO A 346 1.11 -18.78 -5.92
CA PRO A 346 1.17 -18.30 -4.54
C PRO A 346 -0.07 -18.74 -3.75
N ARG A 347 0.00 -18.63 -2.42
CA ARG A 347 -1.22 -18.61 -1.60
C ARG A 347 -1.90 -17.26 -1.79
N THR A 348 -3.22 -17.27 -1.95
CA THR A 348 -4.01 -16.05 -2.11
C THR A 348 -5.16 -16.04 -1.11
N PRO A 349 -5.65 -14.86 -0.70
CA PRO A 349 -6.96 -14.73 -0.08
C PRO A 349 -8.10 -15.24 -0.98
N PRO A 350 -9.33 -15.33 -0.45
CA PRO A 350 -10.53 -15.56 -1.25
C PRO A 350 -10.66 -14.55 -2.39
N ARG A 351 -11.07 -15.03 -3.57
CA ARG A 351 -11.22 -14.19 -4.78
C ARG A 351 -12.19 -13.03 -4.56
N GLU A 352 -13.33 -13.31 -3.92
CA GLU A 352 -14.40 -12.33 -3.71
C GLU A 352 -13.97 -11.17 -2.82
N GLU A 353 -13.19 -11.46 -1.77
CA GLU A 353 -12.62 -10.44 -0.88
C GLU A 353 -11.73 -9.47 -1.66
N MET A 354 -10.82 -10.01 -2.50
CA MET A 354 -9.90 -9.19 -3.29
C MET A 354 -10.60 -8.35 -4.35
N LEU A 355 -11.68 -8.86 -4.95
CA LEU A 355 -12.46 -8.10 -5.93
C LEU A 355 -13.26 -6.98 -5.25
N LYS A 356 -13.94 -7.29 -4.15
CA LYS A 356 -14.72 -6.31 -3.38
C LYS A 356 -13.85 -5.18 -2.83
N GLU A 357 -12.63 -5.48 -2.39
CA GLU A 357 -11.66 -4.46 -1.98
C GLU A 357 -11.27 -3.57 -3.18
N ALA A 358 -11.00 -4.16 -4.36
CA ALA A 358 -10.57 -3.42 -5.54
C ALA A 358 -11.66 -2.49 -6.14
N GLU A 359 -12.94 -2.86 -6.06
CA GLU A 359 -14.07 -2.05 -6.53
C GLU A 359 -14.07 -0.64 -5.92
N LEU A 360 -13.65 -0.52 -4.66
CA LEU A 360 -13.57 0.76 -3.94
C LEU A 360 -12.51 1.70 -4.48
N PHE A 361 -11.56 1.21 -5.29
CA PHE A 361 -10.40 1.97 -5.75
C PHE A 361 -10.34 2.09 -7.27
N LEU A 362 -11.47 1.83 -7.94
CA LEU A 362 -11.67 2.17 -9.34
C LEU A 362 -11.73 3.70 -9.55
N PRO A 363 -11.59 4.16 -10.80
CA PRO A 363 -11.83 5.55 -11.20
C PRO A 363 -13.16 6.10 -10.71
N ASP A 364 -13.24 7.42 -10.52
CA ASP A 364 -14.40 8.07 -9.90
C ASP A 364 -15.70 7.89 -10.69
N HIS A 365 -15.63 7.70 -12.02
CA HIS A 365 -16.82 7.41 -12.81
C HIS A 365 -17.37 6.00 -12.60
N LEU A 366 -16.54 5.05 -12.13
CA LEU A 366 -16.90 3.65 -11.87
C LEU A 366 -17.12 3.34 -10.39
N ALA A 367 -16.44 4.07 -9.50
CA ALA A 367 -16.54 3.86 -8.06
C ALA A 367 -17.72 4.61 -7.43
N ASN A 368 -18.29 3.99 -6.38
CA ASN A 368 -19.29 4.60 -5.52
C ASN A 368 -18.91 4.33 -4.06
N ARG A 369 -18.23 5.32 -3.44
CA ARG A 369 -17.56 5.17 -2.15
C ARG A 369 -17.77 6.38 -1.25
N ASP A 370 -17.76 6.11 0.04
CA ASP A 370 -17.72 7.12 1.09
C ASP A 370 -16.41 7.00 1.86
N LEU A 371 -15.84 8.15 2.23
CA LEU A 371 -14.67 8.24 3.10
C LEU A 371 -15.13 8.61 4.50
N ILE A 372 -14.75 7.81 5.50
CA ILE A 372 -15.15 7.97 6.90
C ILE A 372 -13.91 8.28 7.73
N LEU A 373 -13.89 9.45 8.36
CA LEU A 373 -12.84 9.99 9.21
C LEU A 373 -13.39 10.05 10.65
N ALA A 374 -12.86 9.24 11.56
CA ALA A 374 -13.19 9.30 12.98
C ALA A 374 -11.97 9.80 13.74
N GLN A 375 -12.02 11.04 14.23
CA GLN A 375 -10.84 11.72 14.77
C GLN A 375 -11.17 12.51 16.04
N PRO A 376 -10.18 12.75 16.93
CA PRO A 376 -10.35 13.71 18.00
C PRO A 376 -10.82 15.07 17.45
N VAL A 377 -11.73 15.76 18.16
CA VAL A 377 -12.39 17.01 17.69
C VAL A 377 -11.41 18.11 17.25
N ASN A 378 -10.19 18.12 17.79
CA ASN A 378 -9.16 19.11 17.46
C ASN A 378 -8.22 18.70 16.32
N THR A 379 -8.52 17.63 15.58
CA THR A 379 -7.69 17.19 14.46
C THR A 379 -7.99 18.04 13.23
N SER A 380 -6.95 18.65 12.65
CA SER A 380 -7.10 19.42 11.41
C SER A 380 -7.38 18.48 10.24
N VAL A 381 -8.47 18.75 9.52
CA VAL A 381 -8.82 18.08 8.27
C VAL A 381 -8.72 19.07 7.10
N PRO A 382 -8.49 18.60 5.86
CA PRO A 382 -8.56 19.46 4.68
C PRO A 382 -9.85 20.29 4.61
N ASP A 383 -9.73 21.54 4.20
CA ASP A 383 -10.87 22.47 4.08
C ASP A 383 -11.68 22.25 2.79
N VAL A 384 -11.09 21.57 1.80
CA VAL A 384 -11.68 21.36 0.47
C VAL A 384 -11.81 19.86 0.22
N TRP A 385 -13.02 19.44 -0.11
CA TRP A 385 -13.38 18.10 -0.53
C TRP A 385 -14.18 18.19 -1.82
N ASP A 386 -13.92 17.27 -2.76
CA ASP A 386 -14.70 17.17 -3.99
C ASP A 386 -16.07 16.51 -3.71
N GLY A 387 -16.10 15.54 -2.79
CA GLY A 387 -17.31 14.91 -2.29
C GLY A 387 -18.13 15.80 -1.34
N HIS A 388 -19.32 15.33 -0.95
CA HIS A 388 -20.20 16.08 -0.05
C HIS A 388 -19.89 15.80 1.42
N LEU A 389 -19.58 16.85 2.17
CA LEU A 389 -19.23 16.75 3.57
C LEU A 389 -20.45 16.55 4.47
N VAL A 390 -20.38 15.57 5.36
CA VAL A 390 -21.31 15.37 6.48
C VAL A 390 -20.48 15.26 7.75
N GLN A 391 -20.70 16.16 8.71
CA GLN A 391 -19.92 16.19 9.96
C GLN A 391 -20.82 15.92 11.16
N ALA A 392 -20.29 15.20 12.14
CA ALA A 392 -20.93 15.01 13.42
C ALA A 392 -19.92 15.02 14.56
N GLU A 393 -20.32 15.56 15.71
CA GLU A 393 -19.63 15.33 16.98
C GLU A 393 -20.29 14.15 17.70
N VAL A 394 -19.52 13.11 17.97
CA VAL A 394 -19.97 11.91 18.67
C VAL A 394 -19.47 11.95 20.10
N SER A 395 -20.39 12.01 21.05
CA SER A 395 -20.15 11.93 22.49
C SER A 395 -20.59 10.58 23.04
N ILE A 396 -19.80 10.03 23.97
CA ILE A 396 -20.11 8.75 24.63
C ILE A 396 -20.47 9.05 26.08
N GLY A 397 -21.64 8.61 26.53
CA GLY A 397 -22.26 8.92 27.83
C GLY A 397 -21.52 8.41 29.07
N ALA A 398 -20.45 7.63 28.91
CA ALA A 398 -19.60 7.28 30.03
C ALA A 398 -18.75 8.50 30.44
N GLU A 399 -18.88 8.96 31.69
CA GLU A 399 -18.00 10.00 32.24
C GLU A 399 -16.53 9.67 31.96
N GLY A 400 -15.86 10.48 31.12
CA GLY A 400 -14.43 10.38 30.85
C GLY A 400 -14.02 10.08 29.39
N VAL A 401 -14.95 9.77 28.47
CA VAL A 401 -14.62 9.62 27.05
C VAL A 401 -14.73 10.96 26.32
N PRO A 402 -13.63 11.49 25.75
CA PRO A 402 -13.69 12.75 24.99
C PRO A 402 -14.52 12.58 23.72
N PRO A 403 -15.22 13.63 23.26
CA PRO A 403 -15.97 13.57 22.01
C PRO A 403 -15.03 13.31 20.83
N VAL A 404 -15.57 12.64 19.82
CA VAL A 404 -14.89 12.32 18.56
C VAL A 404 -15.62 13.04 17.44
N ALA A 405 -14.88 13.79 16.62
CA ALA A 405 -15.40 14.32 15.37
C ALA A 405 -15.44 13.21 14.32
N LEU A 406 -16.64 12.90 13.86
CA LEU A 406 -16.91 12.01 12.75
C LEU A 406 -17.16 12.87 11.50
N THR A 407 -16.25 12.81 10.54
CA THR A 407 -16.40 13.45 9.24
C THR A 407 -16.59 12.39 8.17
N ILE A 408 -17.61 12.56 7.34
CA ILE A 408 -17.90 11.65 6.24
C ILE A 408 -17.93 12.45 4.95
N VAL A 409 -17.10 12.05 3.99
CA VAL A 409 -17.08 12.62 2.65
C VAL A 409 -17.83 11.67 1.74
N ARG A 410 -19.03 12.07 1.36
CA ARG A 410 -19.97 11.30 0.54
C ARG A 410 -19.60 11.41 -0.93
N ASN A 411 -19.72 10.30 -1.67
CA ASN A 411 -19.26 10.23 -3.06
C ASN A 411 -17.79 10.67 -3.20
N ALA A 412 -16.95 10.24 -2.26
CA ALA A 412 -15.55 10.67 -2.18
C ALA A 412 -14.82 10.35 -3.49
N THR A 413 -14.19 11.39 -4.05
CA THR A 413 -13.34 11.24 -5.23
C THR A 413 -12.03 10.58 -4.85
N PHE A 414 -11.24 10.19 -5.85
CA PHE A 414 -9.92 9.62 -5.58
C PHE A 414 -8.98 10.68 -5.01
N ASN A 415 -9.20 11.93 -5.39
CA ASN A 415 -8.49 13.09 -4.86
C ASN A 415 -8.81 13.32 -3.38
N ASP A 416 -10.06 13.10 -2.94
CA ASP A 416 -10.42 13.13 -1.51
C ASP A 416 -9.64 12.08 -0.72
N LEU A 417 -9.55 10.85 -1.25
CA LEU A 417 -8.78 9.77 -0.62
C LEU A 417 -7.29 10.12 -0.50
N VAL A 418 -6.69 10.69 -1.55
CA VAL A 418 -5.30 11.17 -1.56
C VAL A 418 -5.10 12.27 -0.51
N SER A 419 -6.00 13.25 -0.47
CA SER A 419 -5.94 14.37 0.46
C SER A 419 -5.97 13.91 1.91
N ALA A 420 -6.87 12.97 2.24
CA ALA A 420 -6.93 12.37 3.56
C ALA A 420 -5.64 11.62 3.92
N ARG A 421 -5.07 10.86 2.98
CA ARG A 421 -3.82 10.12 3.18
C ARG A 421 -2.63 11.05 3.42
N GLN A 422 -2.48 12.11 2.62
CA GLN A 422 -1.39 13.07 2.72
C GLN A 422 -1.47 13.90 4.01
N ALA A 423 -2.70 14.19 4.48
CA ALA A 423 -2.92 14.84 5.77
C ALA A 423 -2.64 13.91 6.97
N GLY A 424 -2.26 12.65 6.74
CA GLY A 424 -1.94 11.70 7.81
C GLY A 424 -3.15 11.29 8.64
N LEU A 425 -4.35 11.40 8.06
CA LEU A 425 -5.61 11.12 8.71
C LEU A 425 -5.83 9.61 8.84
N ASP A 426 -6.46 9.20 9.95
CA ASP A 426 -7.01 7.85 10.06
C ASP A 426 -8.42 7.82 9.47
N PHE A 427 -8.68 6.83 8.61
CA PHE A 427 -9.93 6.71 7.88
C PHE A 427 -10.19 5.32 7.31
N SER A 428 -11.47 5.08 7.01
CA SER A 428 -11.92 3.93 6.23
C SER A 428 -12.68 4.36 4.98
N VAL A 429 -12.66 3.51 3.95
CA VAL A 429 -13.41 3.68 2.71
C VAL A 429 -14.47 2.59 2.63
N GLU A 430 -15.71 2.97 2.35
CA GLU A 430 -16.83 2.04 2.30
C GLU A 430 -17.59 2.09 0.97
N ALA A 431 -18.10 0.94 0.53
CA ALA A 431 -18.94 0.84 -0.67
C ALA A 431 -20.35 1.34 -0.35
N ARG A 432 -20.97 2.04 -1.29
CA ARG A 432 -22.35 2.50 -1.16
C ARG A 432 -23.30 1.56 -1.90
N THR A 433 -24.37 1.14 -1.22
CA THR A 433 -25.40 0.22 -1.74
C THR A 433 -26.45 0.89 -2.64
N ALA A 434 -26.54 2.23 -2.63
CA ALA A 434 -27.52 3.00 -3.39
C ALA A 434 -26.87 3.85 -4.51
N HIS A 435 -27.65 4.23 -5.54
CA HIS A 435 -27.22 5.10 -6.64
C HIS A 435 -26.58 6.42 -6.13
N LYS A 436 -25.67 7.00 -6.94
CA LYS A 436 -25.04 8.31 -6.67
C LYS A 436 -26.11 9.39 -6.52
N GLU A 437 -26.50 9.70 -5.28
CA GLU A 437 -27.32 10.86 -4.97
C GLU A 437 -26.46 12.13 -5.02
N THR A 438 -27.00 13.20 -5.61
CA THR A 438 -26.38 14.53 -5.68
C THR A 438 -26.43 15.29 -4.36
N THR A 439 -27.28 14.90 -3.40
CA THR A 439 -27.28 15.41 -2.02
C THR A 439 -27.94 14.37 -1.11
N PRO A 440 -27.27 13.89 -0.04
CA PRO A 440 -27.86 12.92 0.87
C PRO A 440 -28.98 13.54 1.71
N SER A 441 -30.13 12.87 1.78
CA SER A 441 -31.24 13.26 2.69
C SER A 441 -30.79 13.23 4.15
N SER A 442 -31.46 13.98 5.03
CA SER A 442 -31.16 13.96 6.47
C SER A 442 -31.28 12.55 7.08
N TRP A 443 -32.19 11.72 6.58
CA TRP A 443 -32.33 10.34 7.04
C TRP A 443 -31.14 9.46 6.65
N ASN A 444 -30.66 9.57 5.40
CA ASN A 444 -29.47 8.86 4.94
C ASN A 444 -28.22 9.26 5.74
N GLN A 445 -28.13 10.53 6.17
CA GLN A 445 -27.06 11.01 7.04
C GLN A 445 -27.14 10.35 8.42
N ILE A 446 -28.33 10.30 9.04
CA ILE A 446 -28.54 9.68 10.35
C ILE A 446 -28.17 8.19 10.34
N GLN A 447 -28.65 7.41 9.36
CA GLN A 447 -28.32 5.98 9.25
C GLN A 447 -26.81 5.72 9.20
N LEU A 448 -26.08 6.59 8.50
CA LEU A 448 -24.64 6.48 8.35
C LEU A 448 -23.88 6.84 9.63
N LEU A 449 -24.35 7.85 10.36
CA LEU A 449 -23.83 8.20 11.68
C LEU A 449 -24.06 7.06 12.68
N LEU A 450 -25.24 6.44 12.67
CA LEU A 450 -25.55 5.28 13.51
C LEU A 450 -24.61 4.10 13.22
N LYS A 451 -24.37 3.80 11.94
CA LYS A 451 -23.45 2.74 11.52
C LYS A 451 -22.01 3.01 11.97
N SER A 452 -21.54 4.24 11.78
CA SER A 452 -20.17 4.64 12.13
C SER A 452 -19.95 4.65 13.64
N ALA A 453 -20.92 5.18 14.40
CA ALA A 453 -20.92 5.14 15.86
C ALA A 453 -20.94 3.70 16.39
N GLY A 454 -21.75 2.81 15.80
CA GLY A 454 -21.80 1.38 16.16
C GLY A 454 -20.43 0.69 16.06
N ARG A 455 -19.64 1.04 15.05
CA ARG A 455 -18.28 0.51 14.89
C ARG A 455 -17.32 0.99 15.98
N MET A 456 -17.33 2.29 16.27
CA MET A 456 -16.52 2.85 17.36
C MET A 456 -16.83 2.17 18.70
N ILE A 457 -18.10 1.85 18.94
CA ILE A 457 -18.54 1.16 20.15
C ILE A 457 -18.02 -0.28 20.19
N ALA A 458 -18.07 -1.00 19.07
CA ALA A 458 -17.54 -2.35 18.99
C ALA A 458 -16.02 -2.39 19.26
N ASP A 459 -15.27 -1.41 18.76
CA ASP A 459 -13.83 -1.29 18.96
C ASP A 459 -13.46 -0.99 20.43
N GLU A 460 -14.30 -0.22 21.14
CA GLU A 460 -14.13 0.14 22.57
C GLU A 460 -14.80 -0.84 23.54
N GLY A 461 -15.54 -1.84 23.05
CA GLY A 461 -16.21 -2.87 23.87
C GLY A 461 -17.33 -2.34 24.77
N LEU A 462 -17.99 -1.23 24.39
CA LEU A 462 -19.03 -0.60 25.21
C LEU A 462 -20.39 -1.32 25.08
N LYS A 463 -21.17 -1.35 26.17
CA LYS A 463 -22.58 -1.79 26.13
C LYS A 463 -23.50 -0.60 25.90
N ILE A 464 -24.41 -0.72 24.93
CA ILE A 464 -25.34 0.34 24.54
C ILE A 464 -26.78 -0.07 24.86
N ASP A 465 -27.59 0.91 25.25
CA ASP A 465 -29.05 0.79 25.21
C ASP A 465 -29.69 1.72 24.16
N PHE A 466 -29.13 2.92 23.94
CA PHE A 466 -29.67 3.93 23.00
C PHE A 466 -28.60 4.82 22.33
N VAL A 467 -28.93 5.34 21.14
CA VAL A 467 -28.22 6.46 20.49
C VAL A 467 -29.18 7.62 20.27
N LEU A 468 -28.73 8.80 20.66
CA LEU A 468 -29.42 10.06 20.45
C LEU A 468 -28.74 10.78 19.29
N VAL A 469 -29.51 11.31 18.34
CA VAL A 469 -29.00 12.13 17.24
C VAL A 469 -29.75 13.45 17.21
N LYS A 470 -29.02 14.56 17.18
CA LYS A 470 -29.57 15.92 17.10
C LYS A 470 -28.85 16.68 15.99
N ARG A 471 -29.57 17.56 15.31
CA ARG A 471 -28.97 18.51 14.38
C ARG A 471 -28.58 19.79 15.12
N ASP A 472 -27.37 20.28 14.90
CA ASP A 472 -26.97 21.58 15.41
C ASP A 472 -27.48 22.68 14.48
N ASN A 473 -28.28 23.61 15.03
CA ASN A 473 -28.92 24.67 14.25
C ASN A 473 -28.00 25.91 14.05
N ALA A 474 -26.72 25.79 14.36
CA ALA A 474 -25.81 26.93 14.55
C ALA A 474 -25.10 27.43 13.28
N SER A 475 -25.20 26.79 12.12
CA SER A 475 -24.57 27.28 10.88
C SER A 475 -25.38 27.08 9.61
N ASP A 476 -25.60 28.18 8.87
CA ASP A 476 -26.25 28.24 7.54
C ASP A 476 -25.34 27.82 6.36
N ALA A 477 -24.08 27.46 6.63
CA ALA A 477 -23.24 26.82 5.62
C ALA A 477 -23.78 25.41 5.40
N GLY A 478 -23.92 24.95 4.14
CA GLY A 478 -24.48 23.63 3.80
C GLY A 478 -23.73 22.39 4.36
N ASN A 479 -22.80 22.57 5.30
CA ASN A 479 -22.25 21.55 6.18
C ASN A 479 -23.18 21.39 7.37
N PHE A 480 -23.80 20.22 7.51
CA PHE A 480 -24.76 19.93 8.57
C PHE A 480 -24.03 19.33 9.79
N PRO A 481 -23.70 20.10 10.85
CA PRO A 481 -23.17 19.51 12.08
C PRO A 481 -24.28 18.72 12.79
N TRP A 482 -24.03 17.44 13.01
CA TRP A 482 -24.86 16.59 13.87
C TRP A 482 -24.19 16.40 15.22
N SER A 483 -24.96 16.34 16.29
CA SER A 483 -24.52 15.79 17.57
C SER A 483 -25.05 14.37 17.68
N VAL A 484 -24.17 13.44 18.05
CA VAL A 484 -24.52 12.05 18.33
C VAL A 484 -24.13 11.77 19.78
N LYS A 485 -25.03 11.16 20.56
CA LYS A 485 -24.76 10.78 21.95
C LYS A 485 -25.13 9.32 22.16
N ILE A 486 -24.15 8.52 22.58
CA ILE A 486 -24.35 7.10 22.91
C ILE A 486 -24.60 7.02 24.42
N CYS A 487 -25.73 6.44 24.84
CA CYS A 487 -26.13 6.48 26.25
C CYS A 487 -26.85 5.19 26.72
N ALA A 488 -26.78 4.93 28.03
CA ALA A 488 -27.54 3.87 28.68
C ALA A 488 -29.01 4.27 28.88
N ALA A 489 -29.89 3.29 29.16
CA ALA A 489 -31.33 3.52 29.26
C ALA A 489 -31.71 4.61 30.27
N GLY A 490 -31.04 4.66 31.42
CA GLY A 490 -31.28 5.67 32.47
C GLY A 490 -30.80 7.09 32.13
N GLU A 491 -29.98 7.24 31.09
CA GLU A 491 -29.40 8.52 30.68
C GLU A 491 -30.21 9.20 29.57
N VAL A 492 -31.06 8.43 28.86
CA VAL A 492 -31.93 8.92 27.79
C VAL A 492 -32.92 9.96 28.31
N GLU A 493 -33.63 9.64 29.39
CA GLU A 493 -34.63 10.55 29.99
C GLU A 493 -33.98 11.88 30.38
N ARG A 494 -32.77 11.83 30.94
CA ARG A 494 -32.03 13.04 31.32
C ARG A 494 -31.63 13.87 30.11
N ALA A 495 -31.09 13.24 29.07
CA ALA A 495 -30.65 13.94 27.85
C ALA A 495 -31.83 14.59 27.10
N VAL A 496 -32.98 13.92 27.05
CA VAL A 496 -34.19 14.41 26.37
C VAL A 496 -34.91 15.50 27.19
N VAL A 497 -34.84 15.43 28.53
CA VAL A 497 -35.34 16.51 29.40
C VAL A 497 -34.48 17.76 29.31
N GLU A 498 -33.16 17.59 29.19
CA GLU A 498 -32.22 18.70 28.99
C GLU A 498 -32.39 19.35 27.60
N ASP A 499 -32.78 18.56 26.60
CA ASP A 499 -32.92 19.01 25.21
C ASP A 499 -33.92 18.13 24.43
N SER A 500 -35.06 18.69 24.04
CA SER A 500 -36.13 17.94 23.37
C SER A 500 -35.90 17.65 21.89
N ASP A 501 -34.82 18.19 21.30
CA ASP A 501 -34.54 18.04 19.86
C ASP A 501 -33.79 16.73 19.53
N TRP A 502 -33.45 15.92 20.54
CA TRP A 502 -32.82 14.62 20.33
C TRP A 502 -33.79 13.60 19.73
N MET A 503 -33.39 13.02 18.60
CA MET A 503 -34.01 11.81 18.04
C MET A 503 -33.43 10.58 18.74
N ILE A 504 -34.28 9.68 19.22
CA ILE A 504 -33.87 8.50 20.01
C ILE A 504 -33.93 7.24 19.14
N PHE A 505 -32.84 6.47 19.10
CA PHE A 505 -32.74 5.18 18.42
C PHE A 505 -32.36 4.08 19.41
N GLY A 506 -33.11 2.97 19.41
CA GLY A 506 -32.97 1.86 20.37
C GLY A 506 -32.31 0.60 19.81
N ASN A 507 -32.26 -0.45 20.65
CA ASN A 507 -31.53 -1.70 20.39
C ASN A 507 -31.96 -2.54 19.17
N GLU A 508 -33.06 -2.20 18.53
CA GLU A 508 -33.58 -2.92 17.36
C GLU A 508 -33.12 -2.35 16.01
N TYR A 509 -32.45 -1.19 15.99
CA TYR A 509 -31.94 -0.56 14.76
C TYR A 509 -30.48 -0.92 14.41
N TRP A 510 -29.88 -1.89 15.13
CA TRP A 510 -28.46 -2.26 14.98
C TRP A 510 -28.20 -3.37 13.95
N GLU A 511 -29.19 -4.21 13.67
CA GLU A 511 -29.07 -5.23 12.62
C GLU A 511 -29.43 -4.60 11.27
N ILE A 512 -28.45 -4.63 10.35
CA ILE A 512 -28.45 -3.98 9.02
C ILE A 512 -29.67 -4.34 8.16
N GLU A 513 -30.48 -5.33 8.55
CA GLU A 513 -31.60 -5.86 7.77
C GLU A 513 -32.98 -5.23 8.06
N ASN A 514 -33.15 -4.42 9.12
CA ASN A 514 -34.47 -3.90 9.51
C ASN A 514 -34.61 -2.37 9.33
N ALA A 515 -34.25 -1.87 8.15
CA ALA A 515 -34.47 -0.47 7.77
C ALA A 515 -35.64 -0.36 6.77
N ASP A 516 -36.86 -0.43 7.27
CA ASP A 516 -38.09 0.08 6.63
C ASP A 516 -38.63 1.27 7.43
#